data_AF-V4C629-F1
#
_entry.id   AF-V4C629-F1
#
_cell.length_a   1.000
_cell.length_b   1.000
_cell.length_c   1.000
_cell.angle_alpha   90.00
_cell.angle_beta   90.00
_cell.angle_gamma   90.00
#
_symmetry.space_group_name_H-M   'P 1'
#
loop_
_entity.id
_entity.type
_entity.pdbx_description
1 polymer ?
#
loop_
_entity_poly.entity_id
_entity_poly.type
_entity_poly.pdbx_seq_one_letter_code
_entity_poly.pdbx_strand_id
1 'polypeptide(L)'
;MVNTVVVALFVLVAVITVSDAQIANCLTTVGCGGANRGFCDPTGAVTPGTGTCRCYRGFYLNPTNPTLCQDINECIVYPCGRNSGRVCINTIGSFYCQYNSNSFQNLLNYYYISELLD
;
A
#
# COMPACT_ATOMS: atom_id res chain seq x y z
N MET A 1 44.68 9.45 31.18
CA MET A 1 45.03 8.10 31.66
C MET A 1 43.74 7.31 31.76
N VAL A 2 43.68 6.19 31.03
CA VAL A 2 42.87 4.98 31.23
C VAL A 2 41.55 5.09 32.02
N ASN A 3 40.42 4.80 31.36
CA ASN A 3 39.92 3.42 31.47
C ASN A 3 38.95 3.03 30.35
N THR A 4 39.53 2.40 29.32
CA THR A 4 38.85 1.70 28.22
C THR A 4 38.78 0.18 28.52
N VAL A 5 38.90 -0.25 29.79
CA VAL A 5 39.18 -1.65 30.18
C VAL A 5 38.11 -2.27 31.11
N VAL A 6 36.86 -1.80 31.04
CA VAL A 6 35.70 -2.61 31.47
C VAL A 6 34.82 -2.88 30.24
N VAL A 7 35.41 -3.36 29.14
CA VAL A 7 35.39 -4.80 28.80
C VAL A 7 33.96 -5.32 28.91
N ALA A 8 33.16 -5.22 27.86
CA ALA A 8 33.19 -6.17 26.74
C ALA A 8 32.86 -7.64 27.11
N LEU A 9 32.34 -7.96 28.31
CA LEU A 9 32.14 -9.37 28.72
C LEU A 9 30.70 -9.86 28.94
N PHE A 10 29.66 -9.03 28.84
CA PHE A 10 28.27 -9.52 28.77
C PHE A 10 27.65 -9.26 27.39
N VAL A 11 28.48 -9.51 26.39
CA VAL A 11 28.08 -9.81 25.02
C VAL A 11 27.14 -11.02 25.04
N LEU A 12 25.99 -10.88 24.35
CA LEU A 12 24.97 -11.91 24.04
C LEU A 12 24.04 -12.21 25.23
N VAL A 13 22.70 -12.19 25.16
CA VAL A 13 21.89 -12.90 24.16
C VAL A 13 20.48 -12.29 23.95
N ALA A 14 19.94 -11.41 24.80
CA ALA A 14 18.46 -11.29 24.84
C ALA A 14 17.79 -9.93 24.54
N VAL A 15 18.50 -8.81 24.46
CA VAL A 15 17.82 -7.51 24.21
C VAL A 15 18.05 -6.97 22.79
N ILE A 16 19.05 -7.49 22.07
CA ILE A 16 19.18 -7.30 20.62
C ILE A 16 18.26 -8.30 19.89
N THR A 17 16.99 -8.40 20.29
CA THR A 17 15.96 -9.08 19.48
C THR A 17 14.72 -8.24 19.25
N VAL A 18 14.65 -7.02 19.78
CA VAL A 18 13.81 -6.02 19.11
C VAL A 18 14.66 -5.40 18.00
N SER A 19 14.45 -5.98 16.83
CA SER A 19 14.83 -5.51 15.50
C SER A 19 14.29 -4.09 15.23
N ASP A 20 14.80 -3.10 15.96
CA ASP A 20 14.34 -1.71 15.96
C ASP A 20 14.73 -0.92 14.69
N ALA A 21 14.78 -1.59 13.54
CA ALA A 21 14.85 -0.98 12.22
C ALA A 21 13.45 -0.79 11.58
N GLN A 22 12.37 -0.79 12.37
CA GLN A 22 10.98 -0.78 11.84
C GLN A 22 10.10 0.36 12.38
N ILE A 23 10.59 1.20 13.30
CA ILE A 23 9.87 2.41 13.72
C ILE A 23 10.16 3.51 12.69
N ALA A 24 9.23 3.72 11.74
CA ALA A 24 9.30 4.84 10.81
C ALA A 24 9.17 6.16 11.59
N ASN A 25 10.30 6.81 11.87
CA ASN A 25 10.35 7.95 12.76
C ASN A 25 9.78 9.22 12.08
N CYS A 26 8.65 9.71 12.59
CA CYS A 26 7.93 10.90 12.13
C CYS A 26 8.60 12.22 12.57
N LEU A 27 9.91 12.38 12.33
CA LEU A 27 10.66 13.56 12.80
C LEU A 27 10.44 14.83 11.94
N THR A 28 9.89 14.71 10.73
CA THR A 28 9.61 15.88 9.87
C THR A 28 8.34 15.68 9.06
N THR A 29 7.71 16.79 8.62
CA THR A 29 6.49 16.88 7.79
C THR A 29 6.59 16.21 6.41
N VAL A 30 7.73 15.59 6.08
CA VAL A 30 8.00 14.83 4.84
C VAL A 30 8.24 13.34 5.12
N GLY A 31 8.15 12.92 6.39
CA GLY A 31 8.56 11.59 6.85
C GLY A 31 7.61 10.44 6.51
N CYS A 32 6.41 10.71 6.00
CA CYS A 32 5.46 9.68 5.60
C CYS A 32 4.79 10.03 4.27
N GLY A 33 4.85 9.09 3.33
CA GLY A 33 4.12 9.13 2.09
C GLY A 33 4.87 9.84 0.98
N GLY A 34 5.84 9.16 0.35
CA GLY A 34 6.36 9.59 -0.95
C GLY A 34 5.19 10.02 -1.85
N ALA A 35 5.13 11.32 -2.16
CA ALA A 35 4.02 12.04 -2.81
C ALA A 35 2.74 12.32 -1.99
N ASN A 36 2.83 12.65 -0.69
CA ASN A 36 1.70 13.03 0.19
C ASN A 36 0.59 11.97 0.28
N ARG A 37 0.96 10.69 0.26
CA ARG A 37 0.04 9.53 0.26
C ARG A 37 -0.21 8.95 1.66
N GLY A 38 0.28 9.63 2.69
CA GLY A 38 0.16 9.20 4.08
C GLY A 38 0.30 10.36 5.04
N PHE A 39 0.13 10.06 6.32
CA PHE A 39 0.21 11.01 7.43
C PHE A 39 0.87 10.34 8.64
N CYS A 40 1.39 11.16 9.54
CA CYS A 40 1.88 10.70 10.84
C CYS A 40 0.69 10.55 11.78
N ASP A 41 0.48 9.36 12.34
CA ASP A 41 -0.53 9.16 13.37
C ASP A 41 0.10 9.29 14.77
N PRO A 42 -0.24 10.36 15.53
CA PRO A 42 0.29 10.57 16.87
C PRO A 42 -0.31 9.61 17.91
N THR A 43 -1.45 8.97 17.64
CA THR A 43 -2.13 8.06 18.58
C THR A 43 -1.46 6.69 18.67
N GLY A 44 -0.62 6.34 17.69
CA GLY A 44 0.21 5.15 17.72
C GLY A 44 1.50 5.29 18.55
N ALA A 45 1.78 6.49 19.08
CA ALA A 45 3.01 6.81 19.78
C ALA A 45 2.78 6.84 21.31
N VAL A 46 3.50 6.02 22.06
CA VAL A 46 3.55 6.11 23.54
C VAL A 46 4.41 7.29 24.02
N THR A 47 5.10 7.98 23.11
CA THR A 47 6.04 9.07 23.40
C THR A 47 5.96 10.18 22.33
N PRO A 48 6.05 11.48 22.69
CA PRO A 48 6.15 12.55 21.70
C PRO A 48 7.35 12.32 20.76
N GLY A 49 7.09 12.23 19.45
CA GLY A 49 8.11 11.93 18.43
C GLY A 49 8.21 10.46 17.99
N THR A 50 7.42 9.52 18.54
CA THR A 50 7.39 8.10 18.11
C THR A 50 6.19 7.73 17.23
N GLY A 51 5.59 8.72 16.56
CA GLY A 51 4.48 8.53 15.63
C GLY A 51 4.80 7.51 14.53
N THR A 52 3.83 6.68 14.15
CA THR A 52 3.98 5.73 13.05
C THR A 52 3.37 6.29 11.78
N CYS A 53 4.00 6.01 10.63
CA CYS A 53 3.43 6.35 9.33
C CYS A 53 2.17 5.54 9.08
N ARG A 54 1.08 6.23 8.74
CA ARG A 54 -0.13 5.61 8.20
C ARG A 54 -0.37 6.11 6.79
N CYS A 55 -0.79 5.19 5.93
CA CYS A 55 -1.14 5.52 4.56
C CYS A 55 -2.61 5.93 4.46
N TYR A 56 -2.93 6.85 3.56
CA TYR A 56 -4.32 7.13 3.22
C TYR A 56 -4.98 5.88 2.61
N ARG A 57 -6.32 5.86 2.61
CA ARG A 57 -7.08 4.79 1.97
C ARG A 57 -6.68 4.66 0.49
N GLY A 58 -6.57 3.42 0.00
CA GLY A 58 -6.06 3.13 -1.35
C GLY A 58 -4.53 2.95 -1.41
N PHE A 59 -3.85 3.06 -0.27
CA PHE A 59 -2.41 2.87 -0.18
C PHE A 59 -2.02 1.95 0.98
N TYR A 60 -0.88 1.27 0.84
CA TYR A 60 -0.30 0.42 1.88
C TYR A 60 1.16 0.82 2.14
N LEU A 61 1.65 0.50 3.34
CA LEU A 61 3.02 0.82 3.72
C LEU A 61 4.00 -0.12 3.03
N ASN A 62 5.03 0.42 2.37
CA ASN A 62 6.02 -0.40 1.69
C ASN A 62 6.81 -1.23 2.73
N PRO A 63 6.86 -2.58 2.60
CA PRO A 63 7.53 -3.45 3.56
C PRO A 63 9.04 -3.23 3.70
N THR A 64 9.69 -2.73 2.64
CA THR A 64 11.13 -2.43 2.57
C THR A 64 11.42 -0.98 2.95
N ASN A 65 10.45 -0.08 2.82
CA ASN A 65 10.57 1.32 3.19
C ASN A 65 9.30 1.80 3.93
N PRO A 66 9.27 1.73 5.27
CA PRO A 66 8.09 2.04 6.07
C PRO A 66 7.75 3.54 6.15
N THR A 67 8.41 4.39 5.35
CA THR A 67 8.03 5.80 5.12
C THR A 67 7.29 6.00 3.80
N LEU A 68 7.23 4.98 2.94
CA LEU A 68 6.64 5.07 1.60
C LEU A 68 5.27 4.39 1.56
N CYS A 69 4.27 5.12 1.07
CA CYS A 69 2.94 4.59 0.81
C CYS A 69 2.80 4.23 -0.67
N GLN A 70 2.65 2.93 -0.94
CA GLN A 70 2.44 2.38 -2.27
C GLN A 70 0.96 2.25 -2.57
N ASP A 71 0.61 2.48 -3.82
CA ASP A 71 -0.75 2.33 -4.34
C ASP A 71 -1.20 0.87 -4.23
N ILE A 72 -2.38 0.63 -3.65
CA ILE A 72 -3.00 -0.70 -3.67
C ILE A 72 -3.53 -0.90 -5.09
N ASN A 73 -3.08 -1.93 -5.79
CA ASN A 73 -3.70 -2.30 -7.05
C ASN A 73 -4.90 -3.22 -6.79
N GLU A 74 -6.09 -2.64 -6.62
CA GLU A 74 -7.28 -3.43 -6.34
C GLU A 74 -7.67 -4.35 -7.51
N CYS A 75 -7.24 -4.06 -8.74
CA CYS A 75 -7.58 -4.86 -9.91
C CYS A 75 -7.04 -6.30 -9.88
N ILE A 76 -6.05 -6.59 -9.04
CA ILE A 76 -5.48 -7.94 -8.86
C ILE A 76 -6.53 -8.92 -8.30
N VAL A 77 -7.51 -8.43 -7.53
CA VAL A 77 -8.55 -9.27 -6.89
C VAL A 77 -9.91 -9.21 -7.58
N TYR A 78 -9.97 -8.77 -8.85
CA TYR A 78 -11.20 -8.69 -9.66
C TYR A 78 -12.37 -7.93 -8.98
N PRO A 79 -12.18 -6.66 -8.57
CA PRO A 79 -13.16 -5.91 -7.78
C PRO A 79 -14.42 -5.54 -8.58
N CYS A 80 -14.32 -5.57 -9.91
CA CYS A 80 -15.43 -5.34 -10.83
C CYS A 80 -16.33 -6.56 -11.04
N GLY A 81 -16.06 -7.68 -10.35
CA GLY A 81 -16.76 -8.95 -10.51
C GLY A 81 -16.29 -9.73 -11.74
N ARG A 82 -16.18 -11.06 -11.60
CA ARG A 82 -15.92 -11.94 -12.75
C ARG A 82 -17.14 -11.95 -13.67
N ASN A 83 -16.93 -11.89 -14.98
CA ASN A 83 -17.99 -11.94 -16.00
C ASN A 83 -18.99 -10.76 -15.98
N SER A 84 -18.68 -9.64 -15.33
CA SER A 84 -19.55 -8.45 -15.30
C SER A 84 -19.58 -7.66 -16.62
N GLY A 85 -18.81 -8.08 -17.62
CA GLY A 85 -18.60 -7.31 -18.85
C GLY A 85 -17.80 -6.02 -18.62
N ARG A 86 -17.20 -5.83 -17.44
CA ARG A 86 -16.42 -4.64 -17.07
C ARG A 86 -14.94 -4.98 -16.93
N VAL A 87 -14.09 -4.04 -17.32
CA VAL A 87 -12.64 -4.04 -17.13
C VAL A 87 -12.31 -3.13 -15.94
N CYS A 88 -11.46 -3.63 -15.05
CA CYS A 88 -10.91 -2.83 -13.95
C CYS A 88 -9.75 -1.95 -14.45
N ILE A 89 -9.78 -0.67 -14.11
CA ILE A 89 -8.68 0.27 -14.36
C ILE A 89 -8.16 0.76 -13.01
N ASN A 90 -6.89 0.45 -12.73
CA ASN A 90 -6.22 0.91 -11.53
C ASN A 90 -5.82 2.38 -11.68
N THR A 91 -6.02 3.17 -10.64
CA THR A 91 -5.64 4.58 -10.59
C THR A 91 -4.91 4.89 -9.29
N ILE A 92 -4.24 6.03 -9.19
CA ILE A 92 -3.53 6.37 -7.95
C ILE A 92 -4.56 6.65 -6.84
N GLY A 93 -4.54 5.81 -5.80
CA GLY A 93 -5.39 5.87 -4.61
C GLY A 93 -6.77 5.26 -4.79
N SER A 94 -7.08 4.68 -5.95
CA SER A 94 -8.41 4.09 -6.22
C SER A 94 -8.42 3.23 -7.49
N PHE A 95 -9.60 2.75 -7.85
CA PHE A 95 -9.84 2.09 -9.13
C PHE A 95 -11.23 2.44 -9.65
N TYR A 96 -11.46 2.22 -10.93
CA TYR A 96 -12.81 2.27 -11.49
C TYR A 96 -13.05 1.12 -12.47
N CYS A 97 -14.33 0.75 -12.58
CA CYS A 97 -14.78 -0.30 -13.47
C CYS A 97 -15.42 0.35 -14.70
N GLN A 98 -14.80 0.14 -15.87
CA GLN A 98 -15.35 0.59 -17.14
C GLN A 98 -15.93 -0.59 -17.91
N TYR A 99 -17.00 -0.35 -18.66
CA TYR A 99 -17.56 -1.35 -19.54
C TYR A 99 -16.57 -1.74 -20.65
N ASN A 100 -16.42 -3.04 -20.90
CA ASN A 100 -15.59 -3.52 -22.00
C ASN A 100 -16.34 -3.24 -23.31
N SER A 101 -15.91 -2.27 -24.12
CA SER A 101 -16.54 -1.98 -25.41
C SER A 101 -16.67 -3.22 -26.30
N ASN A 102 -15.71 -4.16 -26.23
CA ASN A 102 -15.80 -5.42 -26.96
C ASN A 102 -16.93 -6.33 -26.47
N SER A 103 -17.32 -6.25 -25.19
CA SER A 103 -18.49 -6.96 -24.68
C SER A 103 -19.80 -6.38 -25.24
N PHE A 104 -19.87 -5.05 -25.42
CA PHE A 104 -21.02 -4.42 -26.08
C PHE A 104 -21.06 -4.72 -27.57
N GLN A 105 -19.90 -4.71 -28.24
CA GLN A 105 -19.81 -5.09 -29.65
C GLN A 105 -20.19 -6.55 -29.88
N ASN A 106 -19.83 -7.47 -28.98
CA ASN A 106 -20.27 -8.87 -29.04
C ASN A 106 -21.79 -9.03 -28.87
N LEU A 107 -22.41 -8.21 -28.00
CA LEU A 107 -23.87 -8.17 -27.82
C LEU A 107 -24.59 -7.59 -29.05
N LEU A 108 -24.08 -6.50 -29.63
CA LEU A 108 -24.63 -5.91 -30.85
C LEU A 108 -24.45 -6.84 -32.06
N ASN A 109 -23.31 -7.53 -32.15
CA ASN A 109 -23.06 -8.52 -33.20
C ASN A 109 -24.01 -9.74 -33.08
N TYR A 110 -24.23 -10.25 -31.87
CA TYR A 110 -25.22 -11.30 -31.64
C TYR A 110 -26.64 -10.87 -32.07
N TYR A 111 -27.06 -9.66 -31.71
CA TYR A 111 -28.37 -9.10 -32.09
C TYR A 111 -28.50 -8.90 -33.62
N TYR A 112 -27.46 -8.39 -34.27
CA TYR A 112 -27.42 -8.24 -35.73
C TYR A 112 -27.47 -9.60 -36.47
N ILE A 113 -26.79 -10.63 -35.95
CA ILE A 113 -26.85 -11.98 -36.54
C ILE A 113 -28.23 -12.61 -36.35
N SER A 114 -28.92 -12.37 -35.23
CA SER A 114 -30.30 -12.86 -35.05
C SER A 114 -31.29 -12.24 -36.03
N GLU A 115 -31.15 -10.95 -36.39
CA GLU A 115 -31.99 -10.31 -37.41
C GLU A 115 -31.70 -10.81 -38.84
N LEU A 116 -30.54 -11.44 -39.09
CA LEU A 116 -30.18 -12.03 -40.38
C LEU A 116 -30.60 -13.50 -40.52
N LEU A 117 -31.10 -14.13 -39.44
CA LEU A 117 -31.57 -15.51 -39.42
C LEU A 117 -33.10 -15.62 -39.30
N ASP A 118 -33.81 -14.49 -39.27
CA ASP A 118 -35.24 -14.34 -39.53
C ASP A 118 -35.49 -13.87 -40.98
#